data_AF-A0A2U2DK36-F1
#
_entry.id   AF-A0A2U2DK36-F1
#
_cell.length_a   1.000
_cell.length_b   1.000
_cell.length_c   1.000
_cell.angle_alpha   90.00
_cell.angle_beta   90.00
_cell.angle_gamma   90.00
#
_symmetry.space_group_name_H-M   'P 1'
#
loop_
_entity.id
_entity.type
_entity.pdbx_description
1 polymer ?
#
loop_
_entity_poly.entity_id
_entity_poly.type
_entity_poly.pdbx_seq_one_letter_code
_entity_poly.pdbx_strand_id
1 'polypeptide(L)'
;MATRRVIEDEAGLIGRKDRVLHVRFSVSECQRIDVAAAGAGLTVSGFLRALCLEGAGVRPFLTDDDRAIFAALASDMHAVGVNLNRLARAANSAGRIAPGNLDPALADVQKLVAAIAIELRELGRRGAQRHRGA
;
A
#
# COMPACT_ATOMS: atom_id res chain seq x y z
N MET A 1 5.75 12.32 -30.55
CA MET A 1 6.65 13.22 -29.79
C MET A 1 5.91 13.93 -28.64
N ALA A 2 5.21 13.19 -27.76
CA ALA A 2 4.54 13.82 -26.59
C ALA A 2 4.28 12.88 -25.39
N THR A 3 4.72 11.62 -25.42
CA THR A 3 4.35 10.62 -24.38
C THR A 3 5.53 10.13 -23.53
N ARG A 4 6.75 10.59 -23.83
CA ARG A 4 7.98 10.16 -23.12
C ARG A 4 8.33 11.05 -21.91
N ARG A 5 7.81 12.27 -21.83
CA ARG A 5 8.11 13.24 -20.75
C ARG A 5 7.42 12.96 -19.43
N VAL A 6 6.30 12.24 -19.42
CA VAL A 6 5.52 12.03 -18.18
C VAL A 6 6.19 11.00 -17.24
N ILE A 7 7.04 10.11 -17.78
CA ILE A 7 7.70 9.06 -16.99
C ILE A 7 9.00 9.55 -16.34
N GLU A 8 9.61 10.63 -16.85
CA GLU A 8 10.89 11.15 -16.34
C GLU A 8 10.74 12.06 -15.11
N ASP A 9 9.53 12.58 -14.83
CA ASP A 9 9.28 13.53 -13.72
C ASP A 9 9.04 12.89 -12.35
N GLU A 10 8.61 11.62 -12.27
CA GLU A 10 8.37 10.98 -10.95
C GLU A 10 9.67 10.67 -10.19
N ALA A 11 10.79 10.51 -10.90
CA ALA A 11 12.10 10.28 -10.29
C ALA A 11 12.74 11.58 -9.75
N GLY A 12 12.30 12.75 -10.23
CA GLY A 12 12.84 14.07 -9.86
C GLY A 12 12.26 14.69 -8.57
N LEU A 13 11.17 14.14 -8.04
CA LEU A 13 10.49 14.66 -6.83
C LEU A 13 11.12 14.22 -5.50
N ILE A 14 12.25 13.48 -5.52
CA ILE A 14 13.03 13.14 -4.32
C ILE A 14 14.08 14.24 -4.09
N GLY A 15 13.62 15.49 -3.96
CA GLY A 15 14.47 16.60 -3.53
C GLY A 15 14.97 16.40 -2.10
N ARG A 16 16.16 16.95 -1.79
CA ARG A 16 16.69 16.97 -0.42
C ARG A 16 15.67 17.61 0.52
N LYS A 17 15.43 17.02 1.69
CA LYS A 17 14.56 17.59 2.73
C LYS A 17 15.26 18.81 3.37
N ASP A 18 15.12 19.99 2.78
CA ASP A 18 15.81 21.22 3.18
C ASP A 18 14.92 22.22 3.96
N ARG A 19 13.60 22.02 3.94
CA ARG A 19 12.62 22.85 4.67
C ARG A 19 12.33 22.31 6.07
N VAL A 20 12.27 23.21 7.05
CA VAL A 20 11.94 22.92 8.45
C VAL A 20 10.62 23.59 8.81
N LEU A 21 9.71 22.84 9.44
CA LEU A 21 8.50 23.39 10.07
C LEU A 21 8.78 23.62 11.55
N HIS A 22 8.46 24.80 12.06
CA HIS A 22 8.54 25.12 13.49
C HIS A 22 7.17 24.98 14.14
N VAL A 23 7.06 24.10 15.13
CA VAL A 23 5.84 23.90 15.93
C VAL A 23 6.24 23.94 17.41
N ARG A 24 5.39 24.53 18.24
CA ARG A 24 5.62 24.62 19.69
C ARG A 24 4.86 23.51 20.40
N PHE A 25 5.52 22.87 21.36
CA PHE A 25 4.96 21.87 22.24
C PHE A 25 5.37 22.19 23.68
N SER A 26 4.50 21.88 24.62
CA SER A 26 4.81 21.79 26.03
C SER A 26 5.69 20.57 26.32
N VAL A 27 6.32 20.56 27.50
CA VAL A 27 7.15 19.42 27.96
C VAL A 27 6.35 18.12 28.00
N SER A 28 5.11 18.17 28.50
CA SER A 28 4.22 17.01 28.57
C SER A 28 3.81 16.49 27.18
N GLU A 29 3.66 17.37 26.20
CA GLU A 29 3.37 16.95 24.82
C GLU A 29 4.58 16.28 24.19
N CYS A 30 5.78 16.83 24.38
CA CYS A 30 7.03 16.21 23.91
C CYS A 30 7.19 14.79 24.47
N GLN A 31 6.98 14.59 25.78
CA GLN A 31 7.07 13.25 26.41
C GLN A 31 6.09 12.25 25.81
N ARG A 32 4.85 12.68 25.53
CA ARG A 32 3.85 11.80 24.88
C ARG A 32 4.24 11.47 23.45
N ILE A 33 4.81 12.43 22.72
CA ILE A 33 5.31 12.23 21.36
C ILE A 33 6.50 11.25 21.37
N ASP A 34 7.42 11.36 22.32
CA ASP A 34 8.56 10.44 22.47
C ASP A 34 8.09 9.00 22.66
N VAL A 35 7.13 8.78 23.57
CA VAL A 35 6.55 7.46 23.83
C VAL A 35 5.83 6.91 22.59
N ALA A 36 5.03 7.75 21.90
CA ALA A 36 4.32 7.33 20.70
C ALA A 36 5.26 7.00 19.53
N ALA A 37 6.31 7.81 19.34
CA ALA A 37 7.33 7.58 18.32
C ALA A 37 8.09 6.28 18.59
N ALA A 38 8.49 6.03 19.84
CA ALA A 38 9.14 4.79 20.25
C ALA A 38 8.22 3.58 20.05
N GLY A 39 6.93 3.68 20.41
CA GLY A 39 5.93 2.63 20.17
C GLY A 39 5.73 2.33 18.69
N ALA A 40 5.95 3.31 17.81
CA ALA A 40 5.92 3.14 16.36
C ALA A 40 7.29 2.78 15.74
N GLY A 41 8.35 2.56 16.54
CA GLY A 41 9.69 2.24 16.04
C GLY A 41 10.35 3.39 15.26
N LEU A 42 9.98 4.64 15.54
CA LEU A 42 10.40 5.83 14.81
C LEU A 42 11.16 6.83 15.69
N THR A 43 12.03 7.63 15.07
CA THR A 43 12.48 8.87 15.69
C THR A 43 11.31 9.86 15.76
N VAL A 44 11.34 10.78 16.72
CA VAL A 44 10.32 11.83 16.88
C VAL A 44 10.08 12.61 15.59
N SER A 45 11.16 13.01 14.90
CA SER A 45 11.07 13.75 13.63
C SER A 45 10.48 12.89 12.50
N GLY A 46 10.78 11.59 12.49
CA GLY A 46 10.18 10.63 11.56
C GLY A 46 8.68 10.44 11.81
N PHE A 47 8.29 10.28 13.07
CA PHE A 47 6.91 10.12 13.51
C PHE A 47 6.05 11.35 13.19
N LEU A 48 6.48 12.54 13.61
CA LEU A 48 5.77 13.79 13.32
C LEU A 48 5.63 14.02 11.81
N ARG A 49 6.70 13.77 11.05
CA ARG A 49 6.64 13.87 9.58
C ARG A 49 5.63 12.90 8.98
N ALA A 50 5.55 11.67 9.50
CA ALA A 50 4.60 10.68 9.00
C ALA A 50 3.15 11.15 9.24
N LEU A 51 2.84 11.59 10.46
CA LEU A 51 1.53 12.14 10.81
C LEU A 51 1.16 13.39 9.99
N CYS A 52 2.10 14.31 9.79
CA CYS A 52 1.83 15.50 8.98
C CYS A 52 1.50 15.15 7.51
N LEU A 53 2.19 14.15 6.94
CA LEU A 53 1.92 13.73 5.57
C LEU A 53 0.63 12.92 5.43
N GLU A 54 0.27 12.17 6.47
CA GLU A 54 -1.03 11.51 6.56
C GLU A 54 -2.17 12.50 6.70
N GLY A 55 -2.07 13.44 7.64
CA GLY A 55 -3.07 14.50 7.83
C GLY A 55 -3.23 15.40 6.59
N ALA A 56 -2.20 15.49 5.75
CA ALA A 56 -2.24 16.18 4.46
C ALA A 56 -2.75 15.32 3.29
N GLY A 57 -3.09 14.04 3.52
CA GLY A 57 -3.52 13.11 2.48
C GLY A 57 -2.42 12.70 1.49
N VAL A 58 -1.15 12.98 1.78
CA VAL A 58 -0.01 12.71 0.88
C VAL A 58 0.41 11.25 0.94
N ARG A 59 0.41 10.64 2.14
CA ARG A 59 0.73 9.22 2.32
C ARG A 59 0.11 8.68 3.61
N PRO A 60 -0.30 7.40 3.65
CA PRO A 60 -0.76 6.79 4.89
C PRO A 60 0.39 6.61 5.89
N PHE A 61 0.09 6.74 7.18
CA PHE A 61 0.96 6.26 8.24
C PHE A 61 0.57 4.83 8.58
N LEU A 62 1.47 3.88 8.33
CA LEU A 62 1.25 2.48 8.62
C LEU A 62 2.29 2.03 9.63
N THR A 63 1.87 1.26 10.63
CA THR A 63 2.76 0.54 11.54
C THR A 63 3.36 -0.69 10.86
N ASP A 64 4.30 -1.38 11.52
CA ASP A 64 4.79 -2.68 11.02
C ASP A 64 3.68 -3.74 11.00
N ASP A 65 2.78 -3.70 11.99
CA ASP A 65 1.63 -4.61 12.06
C ASP A 65 0.67 -4.38 10.90
N ASP A 66 0.35 -3.12 10.59
CA ASP A 66 -0.49 -2.78 9.42
C ASP A 66 0.14 -3.30 8.12
N ARG A 67 1.46 -3.14 7.96
CA ARG A 67 2.19 -3.65 6.80
C ARG A 67 2.11 -5.17 6.72
N ALA A 68 2.26 -5.88 7.84
CA ALA A 68 2.16 -7.32 7.90
C ALA A 68 0.74 -7.80 7.53
N ILE A 69 -0.28 -7.11 8.03
CA ILE A 69 -1.69 -7.37 7.69
C ILE A 69 -1.92 -7.20 6.18
N PHE A 70 -1.48 -6.09 5.58
CA PHE A 70 -1.66 -5.87 4.14
C PHE A 70 -0.90 -6.89 3.29
N ALA A 71 0.28 -7.31 3.73
CA ALA A 71 1.04 -8.35 3.06
C ALA A 71 0.31 -9.71 3.12
N ALA A 72 -0.26 -10.06 4.27
CA ALA A 72 -1.07 -11.27 4.44
C ALA A 72 -2.32 -11.23 3.55
N LEU A 73 -3.07 -10.13 3.58
CA LEU A 73 -4.27 -9.95 2.74
C LEU A 73 -3.92 -10.04 1.24
N ALA A 74 -2.81 -9.44 0.81
CA ALA A 74 -2.38 -9.53 -0.59
C ALA A 74 -2.02 -10.96 -1.02
N SER A 75 -1.50 -11.77 -0.08
CA SER A 75 -1.23 -13.20 -0.28
C SER A 75 -2.53 -14.00 -0.42
N ASP A 76 -3.50 -13.75 0.47
CA ASP A 76 -4.79 -14.42 0.46
C ASP A 76 -5.57 -14.12 -0.82
N MET A 77 -5.58 -12.86 -1.26
CA MET A 77 -6.22 -12.48 -2.52
C MET A 77 -5.57 -13.18 -3.71
N HIS A 78 -4.24 -13.34 -3.70
CA HIS A 78 -3.55 -14.11 -4.73
C HIS A 78 -4.00 -15.58 -4.73
N ALA A 79 -4.11 -16.22 -3.56
CA ALA A 79 -4.57 -17.60 -3.43
C ALA A 79 -6.02 -17.77 -3.93
N VAL A 80 -6.91 -16.83 -3.61
CA VAL A 80 -8.29 -16.80 -4.15
C VAL A 80 -8.27 -16.78 -5.68
N GLY A 81 -7.47 -15.91 -6.28
CA GLY A 81 -7.33 -15.83 -7.75
C GLY A 81 -6.85 -17.14 -8.38
N VAL A 82 -5.85 -17.80 -7.77
CA VAL A 82 -5.34 -19.10 -8.23
C VAL A 82 -6.44 -20.19 -8.15
N ASN A 83 -7.19 -20.24 -7.05
CA ASN A 83 -8.26 -21.22 -6.87
C ASN A 83 -9.40 -21.02 -7.87
N LEU A 84 -9.80 -19.77 -8.12
CA LEU A 84 -10.79 -19.43 -9.14
C LEU A 84 -10.34 -19.88 -10.53
N ASN A 85 -9.08 -19.66 -10.90
CA ASN A 85 -8.53 -20.11 -12.18
C ASN A 85 -8.53 -21.65 -12.31
N ARG A 86 -8.20 -22.37 -11.23
CA ARG A 86 -8.27 -23.85 -11.21
C ARG A 86 -9.70 -24.35 -11.40
N LEU A 87 -10.67 -23.74 -10.71
CA LEU A 87 -12.08 -24.08 -10.85
C LEU A 87 -12.59 -23.83 -12.28
N ALA A 88 -12.20 -22.71 -12.89
CA ALA A 88 -12.48 -22.40 -14.30
C ALA A 88 -12.01 -23.52 -15.23
N ARG A 89 -10.73 -23.89 -15.10
CA ARG A 89 -10.10 -24.91 -15.95
C ARG A 89 -10.76 -26.27 -15.78
N ALA A 90 -11.06 -26.65 -14.54
CA ALA A 90 -11.74 -27.91 -14.24
C ALA A 90 -13.17 -27.94 -14.79
N ALA A 91 -13.89 -26.81 -14.74
CA ALA A 91 -15.22 -26.71 -15.30
C ALA A 91 -15.22 -26.76 -16.84
N ASN A 92 -14.27 -26.07 -17.46
CA ASN A 92 -14.06 -26.07 -18.91
C ASN A 92 -13.63 -27.46 -19.42
N SER A 93 -12.73 -28.16 -18.71
CA SER A 93 -12.28 -29.50 -19.10
C SER A 93 -13.34 -30.58 -18.90
N ALA A 94 -14.25 -30.41 -17.94
CA ALA A 94 -15.32 -31.37 -17.66
C ALA A 94 -16.54 -31.20 -18.58
N GLY A 95 -16.57 -30.20 -19.48
CA GLY A 95 -17.70 -29.94 -20.37
C GLY A 95 -19.01 -29.59 -19.65
N ARG A 96 -18.94 -29.27 -18.34
CA ARG A 96 -20.10 -29.06 -17.47
C ARG A 96 -20.76 -27.70 -17.63
N ILE A 97 -20.15 -26.81 -18.40
CA ILE A 97 -20.60 -25.43 -18.59
C ILE A 97 -20.58 -25.14 -20.08
N ALA A 98 -21.68 -24.58 -20.60
CA ALA A 98 -21.75 -24.08 -21.96
C ALA A 98 -20.72 -22.95 -22.16
N PRO A 99 -19.92 -22.99 -23.25
CA PRO A 99 -18.95 -21.93 -23.55
C PRO A 99 -19.65 -20.56 -23.53
N GLY A 100 -19.15 -19.62 -22.72
CA GLY A 100 -19.64 -18.23 -22.66
C GLY A 100 -20.43 -17.81 -21.41
N ASN A 101 -20.92 -18.73 -20.56
CA ASN A 101 -21.70 -18.35 -19.37
C ASN A 101 -20.88 -18.18 -18.08
N LEU A 102 -19.79 -18.94 -17.89
CA LEU A 102 -18.93 -18.81 -16.71
C LEU A 102 -17.81 -17.77 -16.92
N ASP A 103 -17.35 -17.61 -18.16
CA ASP A 103 -16.18 -16.80 -18.49
C ASP A 103 -16.29 -15.30 -18.11
N PRO A 104 -17.41 -14.59 -18.35
CA PRO A 104 -17.45 -13.15 -18.08
C PRO A 104 -17.50 -12.83 -16.57
N ALA A 105 -18.38 -13.51 -15.82
CA ALA A 105 -18.49 -13.31 -14.37
C ALA A 105 -17.19 -13.71 -13.66
N LEU A 106 -16.56 -14.81 -14.08
CA LEU A 106 -15.29 -15.24 -13.51
C LEU A 106 -14.14 -14.28 -13.86
N ALA A 107 -14.09 -13.78 -15.10
CA ALA A 107 -13.11 -12.78 -15.50
C ALA A 107 -13.25 -11.50 -14.68
N ASP A 108 -14.47 -11.06 -14.38
CA ASP A 108 -14.71 -9.87 -13.57
C ASP A 108 -14.30 -10.06 -12.10
N VAL A 109 -14.59 -11.23 -11.52
CA VAL A 109 -14.08 -11.57 -10.17
C VAL A 109 -12.55 -11.62 -10.16
N GLN A 110 -11.90 -12.20 -11.17
CA GLN A 110 -10.44 -12.25 -11.27
C GLN A 110 -9.81 -10.86 -11.38
N LYS A 111 -10.41 -9.95 -12.18
CA LYS A 111 -9.97 -8.56 -12.27
C LYS A 111 -10.10 -7.85 -10.93
N LEU A 112 -11.22 -8.03 -10.23
CA LEU A 112 -11.46 -7.41 -8.93
C LEU A 112 -10.48 -7.93 -7.87
N VAL A 113 -10.25 -9.25 -7.83
CA VAL A 113 -9.26 -9.89 -6.95
C VAL A 113 -7.85 -9.35 -7.22
N ALA A 114 -7.47 -9.23 -8.49
CA ALA A 114 -6.17 -8.68 -8.87
C ALA A 114 -6.03 -7.20 -8.50
N ALA A 115 -7.07 -6.40 -8.73
CA ALA A 115 -7.09 -4.98 -8.36
C ALA A 115 -6.92 -4.79 -6.85
N ILE A 116 -7.65 -5.56 -6.04
CA ILE A 116 -7.52 -5.52 -4.58
C ILE A 116 -6.11 -5.95 -4.15
N ALA A 117 -5.57 -7.02 -4.72
CA ALA A 117 -4.21 -7.47 -4.40
C ALA A 117 -3.14 -6.42 -4.74
N ILE A 118 -3.31 -5.67 -5.83
CA ILE A 118 -2.42 -4.57 -6.21
C ILE A 118 -2.54 -3.43 -5.20
N GLU A 119 -3.75 -2.97 -4.87
CA GLU A 119 -3.96 -1.89 -3.93
C GLU A 119 -3.42 -2.21 -2.53
N LEU A 120 -3.62 -3.44 -2.04
CA LEU A 120 -3.08 -3.88 -0.75
C LEU A 120 -1.54 -3.84 -0.72
N ARG A 121 -0.89 -4.29 -1.81
CA ARG A 121 0.57 -4.20 -1.95
C ARG A 121 1.03 -2.76 -1.99
N GLU A 122 0.31 -1.91 -2.70
CA GLU A 122 0.68 -0.53 -2.90
C GLU A 122 0.50 0.30 -1.63
N LEU A 123 -0.54 0.03 -0.84
CA LEU A 123 -0.71 0.57 0.52
C LEU A 123 0.45 0.16 1.43
N GLY A 124 0.77 -1.13 1.50
CA GLY A 124 1.90 -1.63 2.28
C GLY A 124 3.24 -0.99 1.86
N ARG A 125 3.47 -0.86 0.56
CA ARG A 125 4.69 -0.25 -0.01
C ARG A 125 4.77 1.24 0.29
N ARG A 126 3.68 1.99 0.13
CA ARG A 126 3.61 3.44 0.43
C ARG A 126 3.88 3.72 1.91
N GLY A 127 3.53 2.78 2.80
CA GLY A 127 3.96 2.81 4.20
C GLY A 127 5.46 2.55 4.38
N ALA A 128 6.01 1.52 3.71
CA ALA A 128 7.40 1.08 3.89
C ALA A 128 8.47 1.99 3.25
N GLN A 129 8.17 2.66 2.13
CA GLN A 129 9.15 3.44 1.39
C GLN A 129 9.59 4.67 2.21
N ARG A 130 10.80 4.64 2.78
CA ARG A 130 11.52 5.70 3.56
C ARG A 130 11.70 5.47 5.06
N HIS A 131 11.45 4.28 5.61
CA HIS A 131 11.94 3.94 6.96
C HIS A 131 13.48 3.80 7.03
N ARG A 132 14.17 3.66 5.88
CA ARG A 132 15.65 3.59 5.76
C ARG A 132 16.34 4.96 5.68
N GLY A 133 15.93 5.89 6.52
CA GLY A 133 16.50 7.24 6.55
C GLY A 133 16.34 7.86 7.93
N ALA A 134 16.83 7.12 8.93
CA ALA A 134 17.27 7.62 10.22
C ALA A 134 18.79 7.39 10.28
#